data_AF-A0A5Q2TN51-F1
#
_entry.id   AF-A0A5Q2TN51-F1
#
_cell.length_a   1.000
_cell.length_b   1.000
_cell.length_c   1.000
_cell.angle_alpha   90.00
_cell.angle_beta   90.00
_cell.angle_gamma   90.00
#
_symmetry.space_group_name_H-M   'P 1'
#
loop_
_entity.id
_entity.type
_entity.pdbx_description
1 polymer ?
#
loop_
_entity_poly.entity_id
_entity_poly.type
_entity_poly.pdbx_seq_one_letter_code
_entity_poly.pdbx_strand_id
1 'polypeptide(L)' 'MQAIIATLVIIVAIIADYFWFDVSEKRWGWMRGWSTRNKVLFFSGFLVVSALIYLGLSTEYFS' A
#
# COMPACT_ATOMS: atom_id res chain seq x y z
N MET A 1 -18.57 5.49 -4.56
CA MET A 1 -17.97 6.79 -4.20
C MET A 1 -17.35 6.79 -2.81
N GLN A 2 -18.06 6.35 -1.76
CA GLN A 2 -17.50 6.29 -0.40
C GLN A 2 -16.30 5.33 -0.25
N ALA A 3 -16.36 4.15 -0.88
CA ALA A 3 -15.26 3.19 -0.84
C ALA A 3 -13.96 3.74 -1.45
N ILE A 4 -14.04 4.49 -2.55
CA ILE A 4 -12.87 5.08 -3.23
C ILE A 4 -12.19 6.10 -2.32
N ILE A 5 -12.97 6.95 -1.65
CA ILE A 5 -12.44 7.94 -0.71
C ILE A 5 -11.77 7.25 0.49
N ALA A 6 -12.40 6.22 1.05
CA ALA A 6 -11.83 5.43 2.13
C ALA A 6 -10.50 4.77 1.72
N THR A 7 -10.44 4.17 0.54
CA THR A 7 -9.20 3.59 -0.01
C THR A 7 -8.11 4.64 -0.17
N LEU A 8 -8.45 5.83 -0.68
CA LEU A 8 -7.50 6.94 -0.83
C LEU A 8 -6.93 7.38 0.52
N VAL A 9 -7.79 7.53 1.53
CA VAL A 9 -7.37 7.90 2.89
C VAL A 9 -6.45 6.83 3.48
N ILE A 10 -6.75 5.55 3.29
CA ILE A 10 -5.90 4.44 3.77
C ILE A 10 -4.53 4.49 3.09
N ILE A 11 -4.47 4.69 1.77
CA ILE A 11 -3.21 4.79 1.03
C ILE A 11 -2.38 5.96 1.54
N VAL A 12 -2.99 7.14 1.69
CA VAL A 12 -2.30 8.34 2.20
C VAL A 12 -1.81 8.14 3.63
N ALA A 13 -2.62 7.51 4.49
CA ALA A 13 -2.25 7.22 5.87
C ALA A 13 -1.05 6.26 5.95
N ILE A 14 -1.02 5.20 5.12
CA ILE A 14 0.12 4.27 5.06
C ILE A 14 1.38 5.00 4.58
N ILE A 15 1.27 5.85 3.56
CA ILE A 15 2.40 6.64 3.06
C ILE A 15 2.89 7.61 4.14
N ALA A 16 2.01 8.33 4.83
CA ALA A 16 2.37 9.27 5.88
C ALA A 16 2.99 8.56 7.10
N ASP A 17 2.44 7.43 7.53
CA ASP A 17 3.00 6.59 8.59
C ASP A 17 4.43 6.17 8.26
N TYR A 18 4.62 5.71 7.02
CA TYR A 18 5.91 5.21 6.56
C TYR A 18 6.97 6.29 6.38
N PHE A 19 6.62 7.39 5.72
CA PHE A 19 7.58 8.44 5.35
C PHE A 19 7.80 9.48 6.46
N TRP A 20 6.78 9.74 7.27
CA TRP A 20 6.79 10.86 8.21
C TRP A 20 6.86 10.42 9.67
N PHE A 21 6.15 9.36 10.04
CA PHE A 21 6.04 8.94 11.44
C PHE A 21 7.01 7.83 11.84
N ASP A 22 7.40 6.93 10.94
CA ASP A 22 8.38 5.86 11.21
C ASP A 22 9.84 6.27 10.95
N VAL A 23 10.23 7.47 11.42
CA VAL A 23 11.62 7.99 11.31
C VAL A 23 12.65 7.06 11.97
N SER A 24 12.23 6.33 13.02
CA SER A 24 13.08 5.38 13.72
C SER A 24 13.13 3.98 13.10
N GLU A 25 12.41 3.76 12.00
CA GLU A 25 12.26 2.46 11.33
C GLU A 25 11.96 1.31 12.32
N LYS A 26 11.17 1.58 13.37
CA LYS A 26 10.84 0.57 14.40
C LYS A 26 9.69 -0.32 13.94
N ARG A 27 8.73 0.25 13.21
CA ARG A 27 7.60 -0.51 12.64
C ARG A 27 8.00 -1.24 11.39
N TRP A 28 8.75 -0.57 10.52
CA TRP A 28 9.19 -1.11 9.24
C TRP A 28 10.67 -1.50 9.26
N GLY A 29 11.18 -1.94 10.42
CA GLY A 29 12.60 -2.24 10.64
C GLY A 29 13.17 -3.36 9.78
N TRP A 30 12.32 -4.16 9.13
CA TRP A 30 12.74 -5.14 8.12
C TRP A 30 13.05 -4.51 6.75
N MET A 31 12.59 -3.28 6.50
CA MET A 31 12.96 -2.44 5.36
C MET A 31 14.07 -1.42 5.69
N ARG A 32 14.72 -1.59 6.85
CA ARG A 32 15.82 -0.73 7.29
C ARG A 32 17.00 -0.81 6.32
N GLY A 33 17.47 0.36 5.88
CA GLY A 33 18.55 0.48 4.89
C GLY A 33 18.11 0.31 3.43
N TRP A 34 16.82 0.11 3.15
CA TRP A 34 16.35 0.14 1.77
C TRP A 34 16.36 1.57 1.22
N SER A 35 16.72 1.72 -0.05
CA SER A 35 16.58 3.00 -0.74
C SER A 35 15.10 3.39 -0.87
N THR A 36 14.81 4.69 -0.88
CA THR A 36 13.44 5.21 -1.10
C THR A 36 12.81 4.64 -2.37
N ARG A 37 13.61 4.40 -3.43
CA ARG A 37 13.13 3.80 -4.68
C ARG A 37 12.67 2.36 -4.51
N ASN A 38 13.42 1.54 -3.78
CA ASN A 38 13.05 0.14 -3.52
C ASN A 38 11.78 0.04 -2.68
N LYS A 39 11.65 0.94 -1.70
CA LYS A 39 10.47 1.06 -0.85
C LYS A 39 9.23 1.44 -1.69
N VAL A 40 9.34 2.46 -2.55
CA VAL A 40 8.26 2.85 -3.49
C VAL A 40 7.89 1.72 -4.46
N LEU A 41 8.90 1.03 -5.02
CA LEU A 41 8.68 -0.12 -5.91
C LEU A 41 7.89 -1.22 -5.19
N PHE A 42 8.26 -1.56 -3.96
CA PHE A 42 7.55 -2.55 -3.16
C PHE A 42 6.07 -2.19 -2.95
N PHE A 43 5.79 -0.97 -2.49
CA PHE A 43 4.40 -0.52 -2.29
C PHE A 43 3.61 -0.46 -3.60
N SER A 44 4.24 -0.05 -4.71
CA SER A 44 3.58 -0.04 -6.03
C SER A 44 3.22 -1.45 -6.50
N GLY A 45 4.13 -2.43 -6.33
CA GLY A 45 3.87 -3.82 -6.65
C GLY A 45 2.78 -4.41 -5.76
N PHE A 46 2.82 -4.11 -4.46
CA PHE A 46 1.80 -4.54 -3.51
C PHE A 46 0.40 -4.03 -3.89
N LEU A 47 0.28 -2.77 -4.29
CA LEU A 47 -0.98 -2.18 -4.76
C LEU A 47 -1.49 -2.87 -6.03
N VAL A 48 -0.60 -3.11 -7.01
CA VAL A 48 -0.97 -3.78 -8.27
C VAL A 48 -1.46 -5.20 -8.01
N VAL A 49 -0.72 -5.99 -7.22
CA VAL A 49 -1.12 -7.37 -6.88
C VAL A 49 -2.44 -7.38 -6.12
N SER A 50 -2.61 -6.46 -5.16
CA SER A 50 -3.87 -6.33 -4.41
C SER A 50 -5.05 -5.99 -5.31
N ALA A 51 -4.86 -5.10 -6.30
CA ALA A 51 -5.88 -4.77 -7.28
C ALA A 51 -6.23 -5.97 -8.18
N LEU A 52 -5.23 -6.74 -8.63
CA LEU A 52 -5.43 -7.94 -9.43
C LEU A 52 -6.20 -9.02 -8.65
N ILE A 53 -5.85 -9.24 -7.38
CA ILE A 53 -6.58 -10.17 -6.50
C ILE A 53 -8.02 -9.71 -6.32
N TYR A 54 -8.25 -8.42 -6.04
CA TYR A 54 -9.59 -7.87 -5.90
C TYR A 54 -10.41 -8.08 -7.17
N LEU A 55 -9.85 -7.74 -8.34
CA LEU A 55 -10.51 -7.95 -9.63
C LEU A 55 -10.85 -9.43 -9.86
N GLY A 56 -9.87 -10.32 -9.66
CA GLY A 56 -10.04 -11.76 -9.84
C GLY A 56 -11.05 -12.39 -8.87
N LEU A 57 -11.14 -11.93 -7.63
CA LEU A 57 -12.19 -12.36 -6.70
C LEU A 57 -13.55 -11.76 -7.07
N SER A 58 -13.57 -10.52 -7.56
CA SER A 58 -14.81 -9.85 -7.94
C SER A 58 -15.43 -10.42 -9.22
N THR A 59 -14.69 -11.13 -10.08
CA THR A 59 -15.27 -11.75 -11.28
C THR A 59 -16.37 -12.76 -10.96
N GLU A 60 -16.32 -13.43 -9.79
CA GLU A 60 -17.41 -14.32 -9.35
C GLU A 60 -18.69 -13.58 -8.99
N TYR A 61 -18.61 -12.29 -8.66
CA TYR A 61 -19.77 -11.45 -8.28
C TYR A 61 -20.36 -10.68 -9.47
N PHE A 62 -19.67 -10.67 -10.61
CA PHE A 62 -20.11 -10.03 -11.86
C PHE A 62 -20.51 -11.03 -12.96
N SER A 63 -20.46 -12.34 -12.67
CA SER A 63 -20.90 -13.43 -13.55
C SER A 63 -22.29 -13.94 -13.21
#